data_AF-A0AAV8Y357-F1
#
_entry.id   AF-A0AAV8Y357-F1
#
_cell.length_a   1.000
_cell.length_b   1.000
_cell.length_c   1.000
_cell.angle_alpha   90.00
_cell.angle_beta   90.00
_cell.angle_gamma   90.00
#
_symmetry.space_group_name_H-M   'P 1'
#
loop_
_entity.id
_entity.type
_entity.pdbx_description
1 polymer ?
#
loop_
_entity_poly.entity_id
_entity_poly.type
_entity_poly.pdbx_seq_one_letter_code
_entity_poly.pdbx_strand_id
1 'polypeptide(L)'
;MSFADNKKFWAKFITLYRDNRAFWDVRSKEYSNKHIKGESYGKLVEKAKEINPDADEKFVKAKIESLNFISEGIKKIVEVEK
;
A
#
# COMPACT_ATOMS: atom_id res chain seq x y z
N MET A 1 13.02 14.46 -11.70
CA MET A 1 12.35 14.41 -10.37
C MET A 1 13.42 14.55 -9.29
N SER A 2 13.26 15.48 -8.36
CA SER A 2 14.16 15.59 -7.21
C SER A 2 13.84 14.50 -6.17
N PHE A 3 14.83 14.07 -5.38
CA PHE A 3 14.66 13.13 -4.28
C PHE A 3 13.55 13.55 -3.30
N ALA A 4 13.34 14.86 -3.12
CA ALA A 4 12.28 15.40 -2.26
C ALA A 4 10.87 15.12 -2.78
N ASP A 5 10.67 15.17 -4.10
CA ASP A 5 9.38 14.88 -4.74
C ASP A 5 9.04 13.39 -4.64
N ASN A 6 10.05 12.53 -4.82
CA ASN A 6 9.92 11.09 -4.67
C ASN A 6 9.52 10.71 -3.23
N LYS A 7 10.12 11.35 -2.22
CA LYS A 7 9.76 11.13 -0.81
C LYS A 7 8.32 11.56 -0.51
N LYS A 8 7.88 12.74 -0.97
CA LYS A 8 6.49 13.21 -0.78
C LYS A 8 5.48 12.30 -1.46
N PHE A 9 5.83 11.79 -2.64
CA PHE A 9 5.01 10.82 -3.34
C PHE A 9 4.83 9.54 -2.53
N TRP A 10 5.94 8.89 -2.13
CA TRP A 10 5.87 7.63 -1.39
C TRP A 10 5.19 7.81 -0.04
N ALA A 11 5.34 8.97 0.62
CA ALA A 11 4.58 9.30 1.83
C ALA A 11 3.07 9.28 1.56
N LYS A 12 2.59 9.95 0.49
CA LYS A 12 1.17 9.93 0.11
C LYS A 12 0.70 8.52 -0.26
N PHE A 13 1.51 7.75 -0.98
CA PHE A 13 1.21 6.36 -1.34
C PHE A 13 1.04 5.48 -0.10
N ILE A 14 1.97 5.58 0.86
CA ILE A 14 1.93 4.82 2.11
C ILE A 14 0.74 5.25 2.98
N THR A 15 0.38 6.53 3.02
CA THR A 15 -0.82 7.00 3.73
C THR A 15 -2.09 6.40 3.12
N LEU A 16 -2.26 6.44 1.80
CA LEU A 16 -3.39 5.82 1.07
C LEU A 16 -3.48 4.30 1.32
N TYR A 17 -2.32 3.65 1.38
CA TYR A 17 -2.22 2.24 1.72
C TYR A 17 -2.66 1.94 3.14
N ARG A 18 -2.19 2.72 4.13
CA ARG A 18 -2.49 2.52 5.55
C ARG A 18 -3.96 2.78 5.87
N ASP A 19 -4.56 3.77 5.22
CA ASP A 19 -5.96 4.13 5.39
C ASP A 19 -6.91 3.05 4.84
N ASN A 20 -6.51 2.36 3.76
CA ASN A 20 -7.26 1.25 3.20
C ASN A 20 -7.09 -0.04 3.99
N ARG A 21 -8.00 -0.27 4.94
CA ARG A 21 -8.14 -1.54 5.67
C ARG A 21 -8.38 -2.74 4.76
N ALA A 22 -8.88 -2.51 3.54
CA ALA A 22 -9.05 -3.53 2.50
C ALA A 22 -7.75 -4.28 2.11
N PHE A 23 -6.56 -3.74 2.41
CA PHE A 23 -5.29 -4.37 2.06
C PHE A 23 -4.64 -5.18 3.17
N TRP A 24 -4.73 -4.72 4.42
CA TRP A 24 -3.96 -5.28 5.54
C TRP A 24 -4.85 -5.82 6.66
N ASP A 25 -6.12 -5.41 6.74
CA ASP A 25 -7.03 -5.83 7.81
C ASP A 25 -7.92 -6.98 7.33
N VAL A 26 -7.41 -8.21 7.46
CA VAL A 26 -8.13 -9.44 7.08
C VAL A 26 -9.47 -9.61 7.81
N ARG A 27 -9.64 -8.93 8.95
CA ARG A 27 -10.85 -8.96 9.78
C ARG A 27 -11.91 -7.93 9.34
N SER A 28 -11.56 -6.94 8.52
CA SER A 28 -12.52 -5.94 8.05
C SER A 28 -13.39 -6.50 6.93
N LYS A 29 -14.66 -6.09 6.92
CA LYS A 29 -15.60 -6.38 5.82
C LYS A 29 -15.08 -5.85 4.47
N GLU A 30 -14.23 -4.82 4.51
CA GLU A 30 -13.61 -4.21 3.34
C GLU A 30 -12.59 -5.14 2.66
N TYR A 31 -11.91 -6.01 3.40
CA TYR A 31 -10.95 -6.96 2.85
C TYR A 31 -11.61 -8.06 2.00
N SER A 32 -12.81 -8.49 2.42
CA SER A 32 -13.60 -9.49 1.70
C SER A 32 -14.37 -8.90 0.51
N ASN A 33 -14.54 -7.58 0.48
CA ASN A 33 -15.25 -6.89 -0.61
C ASN A 33 -14.33 -6.65 -1.82
N LYS A 34 -14.48 -7.49 -2.84
CA LYS A 34 -13.74 -7.39 -4.11
C LYS A 34 -13.92 -6.04 -4.81
N HIS A 35 -15.07 -5.39 -4.65
CA HIS A 35 -15.35 -4.10 -5.28
C HIS A 35 -14.49 -2.99 -4.67
N ILE A 36 -14.51 -2.88 -3.33
CA ILE A 36 -13.69 -1.91 -2.59
C ILE A 36 -12.21 -2.18 -2.86
N LYS A 37 -11.80 -3.45 -2.87
CA LYS A 37 -10.42 -3.83 -3.17
C LYS A 37 -9.99 -3.39 -4.58
N GLY A 38 -10.85 -3.58 -5.58
CA GLY A 38 -10.61 -3.12 -6.95
C GLY A 38 -10.50 -1.60 -7.06
N GLU A 39 -11.41 -0.85 -6.44
CA GLU A 39 -11.35 0.62 -6.41
C GLU A 39 -10.07 1.13 -5.72
N SER A 40 -9.69 0.53 -4.61
CA SER A 40 -8.49 0.91 -3.87
C SER A 40 -7.21 0.57 -4.65
N TYR A 41 -7.18 -0.55 -5.41
CA TYR A 41 -6.10 -0.84 -6.35
C TYR A 41 -6.02 0.19 -7.47
N GLY A 42 -7.16 0.57 -8.06
CA GLY A 42 -7.23 1.59 -9.10
C GLY A 42 -6.59 2.91 -8.66
N LYS A 43 -6.96 3.40 -7.47
CA LYS A 43 -6.39 4.64 -6.89
C LYS A 43 -4.88 4.56 -6.69
N LEU A 44 -4.37 3.40 -6.24
CA LEU A 44 -2.93 3.20 -6.06
C LEU A 44 -2.18 3.07 -7.39
N VAL A 45 -2.79 2.46 -8.42
CA VAL A 45 -2.22 2.37 -9.77
C VAL A 45 -2.16 3.74 -10.42
N GLU A 46 -3.23 4.54 -10.34
CA GLU A 46 -3.21 5.92 -10.85
C GLU A 46 -2.11 6.75 -10.19
N LYS A 47 -1.94 6.61 -8.87
CA LYS A 47 -0.82 7.24 -8.15
C LYS A 47 0.51 6.72 -8.66
N ALA A 48 0.70 5.41 -8.77
CA ALA A 48 1.94 4.80 -9.24
C ALA A 48 2.34 5.26 -10.66
N LYS A 49 1.35 5.52 -11.53
CA LYS A 49 1.54 6.04 -12.88
C LYS A 49 2.15 7.44 -12.95
N GLU A 50 2.00 8.25 -11.90
CA GLU A 50 2.64 9.58 -11.82
C GLU A 50 4.17 9.49 -11.73
N ILE A 51 4.72 8.39 -11.21
CA ILE A 51 6.17 8.16 -11.12
C ILE A 51 6.66 7.21 -12.22
N ASN A 52 5.88 6.17 -12.49
CA ASN A 52 6.22 5.19 -13.50
C ASN A 52 5.01 4.97 -14.42
N PRO A 53 4.99 5.53 -15.64
CA PRO A 53 3.85 5.42 -16.54
C PRO A 53 3.49 3.96 -16.90
N ASP A 54 4.45 3.04 -16.78
CA ASP A 54 4.27 1.59 -16.95
C ASP A 54 3.78 0.87 -15.68
N ALA A 55 3.41 1.61 -14.63
CA ALA A 55 2.90 1.01 -13.40
C ALA A 55 1.56 0.30 -13.65
N ASP A 56 1.60 -1.02 -13.50
CA ASP A 56 0.45 -1.91 -13.58
C ASP A 56 -0.01 -2.37 -12.18
N GLU A 57 -1.19 -2.98 -12.09
CA GLU A 57 -1.70 -3.56 -10.85
C GLU A 57 -0.71 -4.55 -10.22
N LYS A 58 0.04 -5.30 -11.06
CA LYS A 58 1.11 -6.20 -10.57
C LYS A 58 2.21 -5.45 -9.81
N PHE A 59 2.61 -4.28 -10.30
CA PHE A 59 3.64 -3.45 -9.64
C PHE A 59 3.15 -2.97 -8.27
N VAL A 60 1.90 -2.51 -8.21
CA VAL A 60 1.26 -2.07 -6.97
C VAL A 60 1.12 -3.22 -5.98
N LYS A 61 0.70 -4.42 -6.44
CA LYS A 61 0.62 -5.63 -5.61
C LYS A 61 1.96 -6.00 -4.99
N ALA A 62 3.02 -6.06 -5.80
CA ALA A 62 4.37 -6.38 -5.29
C ALA A 62 4.84 -5.35 -4.26
N LYS A 63 4.52 -4.06 -4.47
CA LYS A 63 4.85 -3.00 -3.52
C LYS A 63 4.08 -3.13 -2.22
N ILE A 64 2.78 -3.41 -2.29
CA ILE A 64 1.91 -3.66 -1.14
C ILE A 64 2.39 -4.88 -0.36
N GLU A 65 2.74 -5.96 -1.04
CA GLU A 65 3.22 -7.19 -0.39
C GLU A 65 4.52 -6.94 0.37
N SER A 66 5.44 -6.17 -0.24
CA SER A 66 6.65 -5.70 0.44
C SER A 66 6.34 -4.84 1.68
N LEU A 67 5.38 -3.92 1.57
CA LEU A 67 4.94 -3.07 2.70
C LEU A 67 4.27 -3.89 3.80
N ASN A 68 3.45 -4.88 3.46
CA ASN A 68 2.82 -5.81 4.39
C ASN A 68 3.90 -6.59 5.15
N PHE A 69 4.85 -7.19 4.44
CA PHE A 69 5.96 -7.92 5.03
C PHE A 69 6.75 -7.08 6.04
N ILE A 70 7.11 -5.84 5.66
CA ILE A 70 7.81 -4.90 6.54
C ILE A 70 6.94 -4.55 7.76
N SER A 71 5.64 -4.28 7.54
CA SER A 71 4.73 -3.89 8.63
C SER A 71 4.45 -5.03 9.61
N GLU A 72 4.35 -6.27 9.15
CA GLU A 72 4.22 -7.46 9.99
C GLU A 72 5.51 -7.76 10.76
N GLY A 73 6.67 -7.59 10.11
CA GLY A 73 7.97 -7.67 10.78
C GLY A 73 8.08 -6.66 11.92
N ILE A 74 7.69 -5.40 11.68
CA ILE A 74 7.69 -4.35 12.72
C ILE A 74 6.71 -4.67 13.84
N LYS A 75 5.51 -5.17 13.54
CA LYS A 75 4.55 -5.61 14.58
C LYS A 75 5.14 -6.70 15.46
N LYS A 76 5.77 -7.73 14.87
CA LYS A 76 6.40 -8.82 15.62
C LYS A 76 7.55 -8.32 16.50
N ILE A 77 8.39 -7.41 16.02
CA ILE A 77 9.48 -6.83 16.82
C ILE A 77 8.92 -6.08 18.03
N VAL A 78 7.90 -5.24 17.83
CA VAL A 78 7.24 -4.48 18.90
C VAL A 78 6.50 -5.39 19.90
N GLU A 79 5.97 -6.52 19.43
CA GLU A 79 5.28 -7.50 20.28
C GLU A 79 6.25 -8.37 21.09
N VAL A 80 7.47 -8.58 20.59
CA VAL A 80 8.56 -9.30 21.29
C VAL A 80 9.25 -8.41 22.34
N GLU A 81 9.18 -7.09 22.20
CA GLU A 81 9.69 -6.12 23.18
C GLU A 81 8.73 -5.80 24.35
N LYS A 82 7.60 -6.53 24.47
CA LYS A 82 6.65 -6.43 25.59
C LYS A 82 6.72 -7.64 26.51
#